data_AF-A0A5Y1I8C7-F1
#
_entry.id   AF-A0A5Y1I8C7-F1
#
_cell.length_a   1.000
_cell.length_b   1.000
_cell.length_c   1.000
_cell.angle_alpha   90.00
_cell.angle_beta   90.00
_cell.angle_gamma   90.00
#
_symmetry.space_group_name_H-M   'P 1'
#
loop_
_entity.id
_entity.type
_entity.pdbx_description
1 polymer ?
#
loop_
_entity_poly.entity_id
_entity_poly.type
_entity_poly.pdbx_seq_one_letter_code
_entity_poly.pdbx_strand_id
1 'polypeptide(L)'
;MKQEELDIILENHGKWLRDEGGERADLSNADLKNTNLRFANLRLAYLRGADLSNANLRGADLRFADLRGADLSNVNLSYANLRFADLRGADLSNVNLSYANLSIADLNNANLSNADLSNVNLSNANFRGVDLSDANLNWVNWQHVEGLTVICVQVDTTRKNNQIAYIKELDIWTTGCFQGTLDELKASVEQTHKDNEKLRKRYYRVIDFILREAEE
;
A
#
# COMPACT_ATOMS: atom_id res chain seq x y z
N MET A 1 -15.65 11.55 18.00
CA MET A 1 -16.97 11.95 17.47
C MET A 1 -17.91 10.75 17.55
N LYS A 2 -19.22 10.95 17.71
CA LYS A 2 -20.19 9.84 17.65
C LYS A 2 -20.51 9.44 16.21
N GLN A 3 -20.91 8.19 15.98
CA GLN A 3 -21.21 7.70 14.62
C GLN A 3 -22.37 8.46 13.98
N GLU A 4 -23.40 8.84 14.73
CA GLU A 4 -24.56 9.54 14.17
C GLU A 4 -24.19 10.94 13.64
N GLU A 5 -23.26 11.61 14.31
CA GLU A 5 -22.75 12.92 13.87
C GLU A 5 -21.91 12.77 12.59
N LEU A 6 -21.06 11.74 12.55
CA LEU A 6 -20.27 11.40 11.38
C LEU A 6 -21.15 11.07 10.17
N ASP A 7 -22.21 10.30 10.36
CA ASP A 7 -23.13 9.91 9.29
C ASP A 7 -23.80 11.12 8.63
N ILE A 8 -24.16 12.15 9.43
CA ILE A 8 -24.70 13.41 8.92
C ILE A 8 -23.67 14.15 8.05
N ILE A 9 -22.41 14.19 8.50
CA ILE A 9 -21.30 14.80 7.73
C ILE A 9 -21.13 14.05 6.40
N LEU A 10 -21.14 12.72 6.42
CA LEU A 10 -21.00 11.89 5.21
C LEU A 10 -22.17 12.05 4.25
N GLU A 11 -23.40 12.20 4.76
CA GLU A 11 -24.57 12.47 3.92
C GLU A 11 -24.43 13.82 3.20
N ASN A 12 -24.05 14.87 3.94
CA ASN A 12 -23.82 16.20 3.38
C ASN A 12 -22.66 16.21 2.39
N HIS A 13 -21.59 15.47 2.68
CA HIS A 13 -20.47 15.30 1.76
C HIS A 13 -20.87 14.56 0.47
N GLY A 14 -21.73 13.55 0.59
CA GLY A 14 -22.29 12.84 -0.54
C GLY A 14 -23.10 13.77 -1.45
N LYS A 15 -23.94 14.65 -0.88
CA LYS A 15 -24.68 15.67 -1.65
C LYS A 15 -23.71 16.63 -2.35
N TRP A 16 -22.67 17.07 -1.65
CA TRP A 16 -21.65 17.97 -2.21
C TRP A 16 -20.94 17.34 -3.40
N LEU A 17 -20.60 16.06 -3.33
CA LEU A 17 -19.97 15.31 -4.43
C LEU A 17 -20.86 15.17 -5.68
N ARG A 18 -22.17 15.33 -5.54
CA ARG A 18 -23.16 15.22 -6.62
C ARG A 18 -23.70 16.59 -7.07
N ASP A 19 -23.15 17.69 -6.57
CA ASP A 19 -23.64 19.06 -6.81
C ASP A 19 -25.11 19.26 -6.38
N GLU A 20 -25.57 18.54 -5.35
CA GLU A 20 -26.95 18.58 -4.82
C GLU A 20 -27.09 19.48 -3.58
N GLY A 21 -26.13 20.38 -3.36
CA GLY A 21 -25.95 21.11 -2.09
C GLY A 21 -25.14 20.30 -1.08
N GLY A 22 -25.10 20.74 0.18
CA GLY A 22 -24.22 20.15 1.21
C GLY A 22 -22.79 20.70 1.16
N GLU A 23 -21.91 20.08 1.94
CA GLU A 23 -20.56 20.59 2.17
C GLU A 23 -19.54 19.45 2.11
N ARG A 24 -18.35 19.77 1.59
CA ARG A 24 -17.20 18.84 1.62
C ARG A 24 -16.92 18.45 3.07
N ALA A 25 -16.72 17.16 3.34
CA ALA A 25 -16.37 16.70 4.67
C ALA A 25 -15.04 17.31 5.11
N ASP A 26 -15.09 18.19 6.12
CA ASP A 26 -13.93 18.59 6.90
C ASP A 26 -13.92 17.82 8.22
N LEU A 27 -13.02 16.85 8.28
CA LEU A 27 -12.78 15.96 9.41
C LEU A 27 -11.33 16.15 9.90
N SER A 28 -10.71 17.28 9.60
CA SER A 28 -9.34 17.59 10.02
C SER A 28 -9.23 17.56 11.55
N ASN A 29 -8.26 16.83 12.08
CA ASN A 29 -8.05 16.61 13.52
C ASN A 29 -9.27 16.02 14.27
N ALA A 30 -10.25 15.45 13.57
CA ALA A 30 -11.38 14.82 14.20
C ALA A 30 -10.96 13.52 14.90
N ASP A 31 -11.54 13.26 16.07
CA ASP A 31 -11.48 11.95 16.72
C ASP A 31 -12.49 11.02 16.04
N LEU A 32 -12.01 10.11 15.20
CA LEU A 32 -12.75 9.12 14.44
C LEU A 32 -12.38 7.68 14.85
N LYS A 33 -11.83 7.51 16.05
CA LYS A 33 -11.44 6.20 16.58
C LYS A 33 -12.60 5.23 16.56
N ASN A 34 -12.31 4.00 16.15
CA ASN A 34 -13.29 2.89 16.14
C ASN A 34 -14.56 3.16 15.31
N THR A 35 -14.57 4.17 14.44
CA THR A 35 -15.75 4.48 13.60
C THR A 35 -15.92 3.45 12.50
N ASN A 36 -17.16 3.31 12.03
CA ASN A 36 -17.48 2.48 10.87
C ASN A 36 -17.64 3.38 9.64
N LEU A 37 -16.69 3.26 8.72
CA LEU A 37 -16.59 4.02 7.47
C LEU A 37 -16.52 3.07 6.26
N ARG A 38 -17.03 1.85 6.41
CA ARG A 38 -17.03 0.84 5.34
C ARG A 38 -17.76 1.38 4.12
N PHE A 39 -17.12 1.32 2.96
CA PHE A 39 -17.65 1.81 1.69
C PHE A 39 -18.05 3.30 1.69
N ALA A 40 -17.61 4.08 2.67
CA ALA A 40 -17.87 5.51 2.70
C ALA A 40 -17.22 6.19 1.49
N ASN A 41 -17.91 7.16 0.91
CA ASN A 41 -17.34 8.02 -0.11
C ASN A 41 -16.75 9.25 0.57
N LEU A 42 -15.43 9.23 0.76
CA LEU A 42 -14.60 10.28 1.36
C LEU A 42 -13.70 10.92 0.29
N ARG A 43 -14.11 10.86 -0.98
CA ARG A 43 -13.35 11.45 -2.08
C ARG A 43 -13.18 12.94 -1.82
N LEU A 44 -11.94 13.42 -1.90
CA LEU A 44 -11.57 14.80 -1.57
C LEU A 44 -11.78 15.16 -0.08
N ALA A 45 -12.16 14.28 0.85
CA ALA A 45 -12.35 14.72 2.25
C ALA A 45 -11.06 15.32 2.86
N TYR A 46 -11.22 16.30 3.76
CA TYR A 46 -10.11 16.78 4.59
C TYR A 46 -10.04 15.93 5.85
N LEU A 47 -8.97 15.15 6.00
CA LEU A 47 -8.73 14.21 7.11
C LEU A 47 -7.34 14.45 7.73
N ARG A 48 -6.72 15.61 7.46
CA ARG A 48 -5.39 15.95 7.95
C ARG A 48 -5.37 15.92 9.48
N GLY A 49 -4.44 15.16 10.05
CA GLY A 49 -4.30 14.99 11.50
C GLY A 49 -5.47 14.29 12.18
N ALA A 50 -6.44 13.74 11.43
CA ALA A 50 -7.55 13.00 12.01
C ALA A 50 -7.05 11.72 12.69
N ASP A 51 -7.69 11.34 13.79
CA ASP A 51 -7.39 10.11 14.49
C ASP A 51 -8.42 9.05 14.07
N LEU A 52 -8.04 8.21 13.11
CA LEU A 52 -8.84 7.11 12.57
C LEU A 52 -8.42 5.78 13.18
N SER A 53 -7.59 5.75 14.23
CA SER A 53 -7.05 4.51 14.77
C SER A 53 -8.16 3.51 15.09
N ASN A 54 -7.96 2.25 14.68
CA ASN A 54 -8.91 1.14 14.80
C ASN A 54 -10.24 1.31 14.03
N ALA A 55 -10.40 2.33 13.18
CA ALA A 55 -11.59 2.48 12.35
C ALA A 55 -11.67 1.41 11.25
N ASN A 56 -12.88 1.20 10.72
CA ASN A 56 -13.11 0.29 9.60
C ASN A 56 -13.44 1.07 8.32
N LEU A 57 -12.44 1.21 7.43
CA LEU A 57 -12.55 1.88 6.12
C LEU A 57 -12.55 0.87 4.95
N ARG A 58 -12.91 -0.39 5.21
CA ARG A 58 -12.91 -1.42 4.17
C ARG A 58 -13.75 -0.98 2.97
N GLY A 59 -13.12 -0.96 1.79
CA GLY A 59 -13.76 -0.57 0.53
C GLY A 59 -14.14 0.92 0.42
N ALA A 60 -13.68 1.79 1.32
CA ALA A 60 -13.94 3.23 1.23
C ALA A 60 -13.28 3.85 0.00
N ASP A 61 -13.89 4.93 -0.52
CA ASP A 61 -13.31 5.74 -1.59
C ASP A 61 -12.67 7.00 -0.98
N LEU A 62 -11.35 7.03 -0.94
CA LEU A 62 -10.51 8.10 -0.38
C LEU A 62 -9.70 8.81 -1.48
N ARG A 63 -10.14 8.72 -2.74
CA ARG A 63 -9.42 9.34 -3.84
C ARG A 63 -9.25 10.85 -3.59
N PHE A 64 -8.05 11.36 -3.79
CA PHE A 64 -7.71 12.78 -3.56
C PHE A 64 -7.97 13.29 -2.13
N ALA A 65 -8.16 12.40 -1.14
CA ALA A 65 -8.31 12.82 0.25
C ALA A 65 -6.98 13.34 0.81
N ASP A 66 -7.07 14.33 1.70
CA ASP A 66 -5.94 14.85 2.45
C ASP A 66 -5.85 14.13 3.79
N LEU A 67 -4.94 13.16 3.91
CA LEU A 67 -4.71 12.33 5.10
C LEU A 67 -3.35 12.64 5.76
N ARG A 68 -2.76 13.81 5.48
CA ARG A 68 -1.45 14.17 6.00
C ARG A 68 -1.43 14.11 7.53
N GLY A 69 -0.44 13.41 8.09
CA GLY A 69 -0.27 13.25 9.52
C GLY A 69 -1.47 12.60 10.25
N ALA A 70 -2.39 11.96 9.54
CA ALA A 70 -3.49 11.22 10.17
C ALA A 70 -2.95 9.97 10.89
N ASP A 71 -3.60 9.59 11.99
CA ASP A 71 -3.38 8.29 12.64
C ASP A 71 -4.34 7.28 12.02
N LEU A 72 -3.80 6.37 11.20
CA LEU A 72 -4.46 5.25 10.56
C LEU A 72 -3.97 3.91 11.15
N SER A 73 -3.41 3.92 12.35
CA SER A 73 -2.89 2.72 12.98
C SER A 73 -4.00 1.69 13.22
N ASN A 74 -3.72 0.43 12.92
CA ASN A 74 -4.65 -0.70 13.06
C ASN A 74 -5.95 -0.57 12.23
N VAL A 75 -5.98 0.31 11.23
CA VAL A 75 -7.17 0.52 10.40
C VAL A 75 -7.34 -0.62 9.38
N ASN A 76 -8.59 -1.00 9.13
CA ASN A 76 -8.91 -1.84 7.98
C ASN A 76 -9.20 -0.98 6.74
N LEU A 77 -8.24 -0.87 5.82
CA LEU A 77 -8.36 -0.24 4.50
C LEU A 77 -8.39 -1.27 3.35
N SER A 78 -8.64 -2.54 3.65
CA SER A 78 -8.70 -3.56 2.60
C SER A 78 -9.71 -3.18 1.52
N TYR A 79 -9.35 -3.37 0.25
CA TYR A 79 -10.14 -2.98 -0.92
C TYR A 79 -10.44 -1.48 -1.07
N ALA A 80 -9.88 -0.61 -0.23
CA ALA A 80 -10.12 0.83 -0.34
C ALA A 80 -9.43 1.45 -1.56
N ASN A 81 -9.95 2.58 -2.03
CA ASN A 81 -9.37 3.32 -3.14
C ASN A 81 -8.77 4.63 -2.63
N LEU A 82 -7.45 4.67 -2.47
CA LEU A 82 -6.66 5.83 -2.05
C LEU A 82 -5.88 6.45 -3.22
N ARG A 83 -6.29 6.23 -4.47
CA ARG A 83 -5.61 6.78 -5.63
C ARG A 83 -5.53 8.32 -5.52
N PHE A 84 -4.33 8.88 -5.69
CA PHE A 84 -4.03 10.32 -5.49
C PHE A 84 -4.23 10.86 -4.06
N ALA A 85 -4.38 10.01 -3.05
CA ALA A 85 -4.45 10.48 -1.66
C ALA A 85 -3.09 11.03 -1.20
N ASP A 86 -3.14 12.04 -0.32
CA ASP A 86 -1.96 12.62 0.32
C ASP A 86 -1.83 12.05 1.74
N LEU A 87 -0.92 11.10 1.92
CA LEU A 87 -0.67 10.34 3.16
C LEU A 87 0.65 10.74 3.81
N ARG A 88 1.24 11.88 3.44
CA ARG A 88 2.55 12.28 3.94
C ARG A 88 2.58 12.36 5.46
N GLY A 89 3.55 11.68 6.06
CA GLY A 89 3.73 11.60 7.51
C GLY A 89 2.57 10.92 8.27
N ALA A 90 1.65 10.23 7.59
CA ALA A 90 0.59 9.49 8.27
C ALA A 90 1.15 8.25 8.98
N ASP A 91 0.54 7.88 10.11
CA ASP A 91 0.83 6.61 10.78
C ASP A 91 -0.10 5.52 10.24
N LEU A 92 0.43 4.59 9.46
CA LEU A 92 -0.25 3.43 8.90
C LEU A 92 0.27 2.13 9.55
N SER A 93 0.82 2.19 10.76
CA SER A 93 1.32 0.99 11.44
C SER A 93 0.21 -0.04 11.67
N ASN A 94 0.51 -1.31 11.40
CA ASN A 94 -0.43 -2.43 11.52
C ASN A 94 -1.70 -2.30 10.65
N VAL A 95 -1.68 -1.42 9.63
CA VAL A 95 -2.83 -1.22 8.74
C VAL A 95 -3.05 -2.47 7.86
N ASN A 96 -4.31 -2.79 7.57
CA ASN A 96 -4.62 -3.72 6.50
C ASN A 96 -4.93 -2.95 5.20
N LEU A 97 -4.01 -2.96 4.24
CA LEU A 97 -4.15 -2.38 2.90
C LEU A 97 -4.31 -3.47 1.82
N SER A 98 -4.62 -4.71 2.20
CA SER A 98 -4.73 -5.80 1.23
C SER A 98 -5.75 -5.45 0.13
N TYR A 99 -5.34 -5.66 -1.13
CA TYR A 99 -6.12 -5.31 -2.33
C TYR A 99 -6.51 -3.82 -2.48
N ALA A 100 -5.95 -2.91 -1.67
CA ALA A 100 -6.22 -1.48 -1.82
C ALA A 100 -5.54 -0.92 -3.07
N ASN A 101 -6.00 0.26 -3.51
CA ASN A 101 -5.38 1.00 -4.60
C ASN A 101 -4.76 2.29 -4.09
N LEU A 102 -3.43 2.36 -4.01
CA LEU A 102 -2.66 3.57 -3.68
C LEU A 102 -1.92 4.13 -4.90
N SER A 103 -2.33 3.80 -6.13
CA SER A 103 -1.64 4.34 -7.30
C SER A 103 -1.61 5.87 -7.26
N ILE A 104 -0.43 6.45 -7.49
CA ILE A 104 -0.20 7.91 -7.47
C ILE A 104 -0.49 8.56 -6.09
N ALA A 105 -0.56 7.79 -5.01
CA ALA A 105 -0.63 8.36 -3.66
C ALA A 105 0.75 8.84 -3.20
N ASP A 106 0.77 9.87 -2.36
CA ASP A 106 2.00 10.38 -1.76
C ASP A 106 2.12 9.88 -0.31
N LEU A 107 3.01 8.92 -0.07
CA LEU A 107 3.28 8.36 1.26
C LEU A 107 4.60 8.86 1.85
N ASN A 108 5.15 9.99 1.37
CA ASN A 108 6.45 10.46 1.85
C ASN A 108 6.50 10.54 3.40
N ASN A 109 7.49 9.86 3.98
CA ASN A 109 7.70 9.71 5.43
C ASN A 109 6.54 9.08 6.22
N ALA A 110 5.66 8.30 5.58
CA ALA A 110 4.61 7.56 6.28
C ALA A 110 5.18 6.32 6.99
N ASN A 111 4.54 5.91 8.08
CA ASN A 111 4.89 4.69 8.81
C ASN A 111 4.02 3.52 8.34
N LEU A 112 4.55 2.54 7.61
CA LEU A 112 3.86 1.33 7.19
C LEU A 112 4.40 0.07 7.90
N SER A 113 5.01 0.24 9.08
CA SER A 113 5.51 -0.91 9.85
C SER A 113 4.39 -1.89 10.17
N ASN A 114 4.67 -3.19 10.04
CA ASN A 114 3.71 -4.29 10.25
C ASN A 114 2.45 -4.23 9.36
N ALA A 115 2.43 -3.41 8.30
CA ALA A 115 1.27 -3.28 7.42
C ALA A 115 1.09 -4.52 6.52
N ASP A 116 -0.17 -4.85 6.23
CA ASP A 116 -0.49 -5.82 5.17
C ASP A 116 -0.68 -5.10 3.84
N LEU A 117 0.34 -5.13 2.98
CA LEU A 117 0.33 -4.57 1.63
C LEU A 117 0.01 -5.63 0.57
N SER A 118 -0.46 -6.81 0.96
CA SER A 118 -0.63 -7.90 0.00
C SER A 118 -1.60 -7.55 -1.14
N ASN A 119 -1.16 -7.79 -2.38
CA ASN A 119 -1.92 -7.45 -3.61
C ASN A 119 -2.26 -5.96 -3.77
N VAL A 120 -1.61 -5.06 -3.05
CA VAL A 120 -1.88 -3.63 -3.16
C VAL A 120 -1.35 -3.07 -4.50
N ASN A 121 -2.05 -2.10 -5.07
CA ASN A 121 -1.56 -1.38 -6.24
C ASN A 121 -0.80 -0.11 -5.82
N LEU A 122 0.53 -0.11 -6.00
CA LEU A 122 1.42 1.02 -5.69
C LEU A 122 1.93 1.77 -6.93
N SER A 123 1.32 1.57 -8.11
CA SER A 123 1.84 2.16 -9.36
C SER A 123 2.00 3.68 -9.24
N ASN A 124 3.23 4.19 -9.41
CA ASN A 124 3.61 5.60 -9.27
C ASN A 124 3.34 6.21 -7.88
N ALA A 125 3.25 5.40 -6.84
CA ALA A 125 3.14 5.90 -5.47
C ALA A 125 4.52 6.35 -4.96
N ASN A 126 4.56 7.44 -4.21
CA ASN A 126 5.79 7.97 -3.61
C ASN A 126 6.05 7.35 -2.24
N PHE A 127 7.10 6.53 -2.15
CA PHE A 127 7.53 5.82 -0.95
C PHE A 127 8.82 6.39 -0.33
N ARG A 128 9.23 7.61 -0.71
CA ARG A 128 10.44 8.22 -0.14
C ARG A 128 10.33 8.31 1.38
N GLY A 129 11.26 7.67 2.09
CA GLY A 129 11.32 7.69 3.55
C GLY A 129 10.20 6.92 4.26
N VAL A 130 9.45 6.07 3.54
CA VAL A 130 8.46 5.19 4.17
C VAL A 130 9.16 4.12 5.01
N ASP A 131 8.64 3.88 6.22
CA ASP A 131 9.04 2.71 7.02
C ASP A 131 8.21 1.48 6.60
N LEU A 132 8.87 0.44 6.12
CA LEU A 132 8.27 -0.85 5.71
C LEU A 132 8.68 -2.01 6.61
N SER A 133 9.22 -1.73 7.80
CA SER A 133 9.66 -2.75 8.74
C SER A 133 8.55 -3.75 9.02
N ASP A 134 8.82 -5.04 8.85
CA ASP A 134 7.88 -6.15 9.08
C ASP A 134 6.58 -6.12 8.25
N ALA A 135 6.51 -5.31 7.20
CA ALA A 135 5.34 -5.27 6.31
C ALA A 135 5.23 -6.54 5.44
N ASN A 136 4.00 -6.98 5.15
CA ASN A 136 3.73 -8.04 4.20
C ASN A 136 3.70 -7.48 2.77
N LEU A 137 4.73 -7.80 1.99
CA LEU A 137 5.01 -7.28 0.65
C LEU A 137 4.62 -8.27 -0.47
N ASN A 138 3.94 -9.36 -0.12
CA ASN A 138 3.57 -10.39 -1.10
C ASN A 138 2.63 -9.85 -2.17
N TRP A 139 2.81 -10.30 -3.42
CA TRP A 139 1.99 -9.91 -4.57
C TRP A 139 1.97 -8.42 -4.89
N VAL A 140 2.91 -7.63 -4.33
CA VAL A 140 3.06 -6.22 -4.69
C VAL A 140 3.79 -6.11 -6.02
N ASN A 141 3.28 -5.24 -6.91
CA ASN A 141 4.05 -4.84 -8.07
C ASN A 141 4.89 -3.60 -7.74
N TRP A 142 6.20 -3.79 -7.57
CA TRP A 142 7.16 -2.72 -7.29
C TRP A 142 7.61 -1.91 -8.51
N GLN A 143 7.15 -2.26 -9.72
CA GLN A 143 7.40 -1.44 -10.90
C GLN A 143 6.78 -0.05 -10.71
N HIS A 144 7.59 0.97 -10.98
CA HIS A 144 7.19 2.38 -10.87
C HIS A 144 6.82 2.83 -9.44
N VAL A 145 7.25 2.12 -8.40
CA VAL A 145 7.22 2.71 -7.05
C VAL A 145 8.33 3.75 -6.97
N GLU A 146 8.01 4.96 -6.56
CA GLU A 146 8.98 6.06 -6.47
C GLU A 146 9.60 6.14 -5.06
N GLY A 147 10.80 6.69 -4.96
CA GLY A 147 11.44 6.98 -3.67
C GLY A 147 12.10 5.78 -2.98
N LEU A 148 12.00 4.58 -3.56
CA LEU A 148 12.78 3.39 -3.21
C LEU A 148 13.70 2.98 -4.38
N THR A 149 14.81 2.35 -4.05
CA THR A 149 15.74 1.77 -5.01
C THR A 149 15.36 0.31 -5.22
N VAL A 150 14.49 0.08 -6.21
CA VAL A 150 14.01 -1.25 -6.55
C VAL A 150 14.55 -1.69 -7.91
N ILE A 151 15.12 -2.90 -7.93
CA ILE A 151 15.49 -3.57 -9.18
C ILE A 151 14.51 -4.73 -9.37
N CYS A 152 13.64 -4.61 -10.35
CA CYS A 152 12.60 -5.59 -10.65
C CYS A 152 12.76 -6.18 -12.05
N VAL A 153 12.68 -7.50 -12.16
CA VAL A 153 12.80 -8.22 -13.43
C VAL A 153 11.66 -9.21 -13.58
N GLN A 154 10.97 -9.15 -14.71
CA GLN A 154 9.92 -10.11 -15.04
C GLN A 154 10.51 -11.46 -15.44
N VAL A 155 10.15 -12.49 -14.68
CA VAL A 155 10.53 -13.88 -14.96
C VAL A 155 9.60 -14.50 -15.99
N ASP A 156 8.32 -14.13 -16.07
CA ASP A 156 7.40 -14.58 -17.13
C ASP A 156 6.44 -13.46 -17.50
N THR A 157 6.53 -12.99 -18.75
CA THR A 157 5.70 -11.90 -19.28
C THR A 157 4.26 -12.31 -19.56
N THR A 158 3.94 -13.61 -19.52
CA THR A 158 2.58 -14.12 -19.76
C THR A 158 1.72 -14.19 -18.49
N ARG A 159 2.34 -14.08 -17.31
CA ARG A 159 1.66 -14.16 -16.02
C ARG A 159 1.63 -12.80 -15.34
N LYS A 160 0.47 -12.44 -14.76
CA LYS A 160 0.36 -11.24 -13.92
C LYS A 160 1.26 -11.42 -12.69
N ASN A 161 2.11 -10.41 -12.46
CA ASN A 161 2.99 -10.29 -11.31
C ASN A 161 3.94 -11.47 -11.05
N ASN A 162 4.62 -11.93 -12.12
CA ASN A 162 5.75 -12.86 -11.98
C ASN A 162 7.09 -12.12 -12.11
N GLN A 163 7.35 -11.21 -11.18
CA GLN A 163 8.63 -10.52 -11.06
C GLN A 163 9.41 -11.04 -9.87
N ILE A 164 10.74 -10.96 -9.97
CA ILE A 164 11.63 -10.93 -8.82
C ILE A 164 12.00 -9.46 -8.64
N ALA A 165 11.84 -8.95 -7.43
CA ALA A 165 12.27 -7.60 -7.08
C ALA A 165 13.20 -7.65 -5.88
N TYR A 166 14.26 -6.82 -5.92
CA TYR A 166 15.12 -6.55 -4.79
C TYR A 166 14.93 -5.09 -4.37
N ILE A 167 14.65 -4.87 -3.09
CA ILE A 167 14.43 -3.55 -2.48
C ILE A 167 15.64 -3.24 -1.62
N LYS A 168 16.51 -2.34 -2.11
CA LYS A 168 17.84 -2.11 -1.52
C LYS A 168 17.76 -1.54 -0.11
N GLU A 169 16.81 -0.65 0.15
CA GLU A 169 16.62 -0.02 1.46
C GLU A 169 16.23 -1.01 2.57
N LEU A 170 15.62 -2.14 2.20
CA LEU A 170 15.16 -3.15 3.14
C LEU A 170 16.05 -4.40 3.15
N ASP A 171 16.96 -4.52 2.19
CA ASP A 171 17.69 -5.76 1.88
C ASP A 171 16.77 -6.99 1.73
N ILE A 172 15.60 -6.78 1.09
CA ILE A 172 14.58 -7.82 0.92
C ILE A 172 14.38 -8.15 -0.55
N TRP A 173 14.24 -9.45 -0.83
CA TRP A 173 13.83 -10.00 -2.10
C TRP A 173 12.35 -10.37 -2.05
N THR A 174 11.60 -10.00 -3.08
CA THR A 174 10.18 -10.34 -3.22
C THR A 174 9.89 -11.03 -4.54
N THR A 175 8.91 -11.93 -4.50
CA THR A 175 8.22 -12.47 -5.68
C THR A 175 6.71 -12.34 -5.47
N GLY A 176 5.89 -12.99 -6.32
CA GLY A 176 4.46 -13.07 -6.08
C GLY A 176 4.11 -13.61 -4.68
N CYS A 177 4.70 -14.71 -4.25
CA CYS A 177 4.32 -15.38 -2.99
C CYS A 177 5.49 -15.58 -2.01
N PHE A 178 6.53 -14.76 -2.12
CA PHE A 178 7.71 -14.85 -1.28
C PHE A 178 8.20 -13.44 -0.95
N GLN A 179 8.62 -13.24 0.30
CA GLN A 179 9.51 -12.17 0.71
C GLN A 179 10.57 -12.75 1.66
N GLY A 180 11.81 -12.28 1.58
CA GLY A 180 12.86 -12.72 2.47
C GLY A 180 14.26 -12.36 1.99
N THR A 181 15.25 -12.99 2.59
CA THR A 181 16.66 -12.85 2.22
C THR A 181 16.97 -13.55 0.88
N LEU A 182 18.14 -13.25 0.30
CA LEU A 182 18.62 -13.90 -0.91
C LEU A 182 18.73 -15.43 -0.76
N ASP A 183 19.22 -15.90 0.39
CA ASP A 183 19.42 -17.32 0.65
C ASP A 183 18.09 -18.07 0.78
N GLU A 184 17.11 -17.46 1.45
CA GLU A 184 15.75 -17.98 1.51
C GLU A 184 15.08 -18.01 0.13
N LEU A 185 15.31 -17.01 -0.71
CA LEU A 185 14.81 -17.00 -2.09
C LEU A 185 15.40 -18.17 -2.89
N LYS A 186 16.72 -18.36 -2.82
CA LYS A 186 17.41 -19.46 -3.51
C LYS A 186 16.89 -20.82 -3.05
N ALA A 187 16.74 -21.01 -1.73
CA ALA A 187 16.17 -22.23 -1.17
C ALA A 187 14.73 -22.48 -1.66
N SER A 188 13.90 -21.43 -1.69
CA SER A 188 12.53 -21.49 -2.21
C SER A 188 12.47 -21.87 -3.69
N VAL A 189 13.37 -21.33 -4.52
CA VAL A 189 13.49 -21.67 -5.95
C VAL A 189 13.87 -23.14 -6.14
N GLU A 190 14.86 -23.64 -5.40
CA GLU A 190 15.26 -25.05 -5.45
C GLU A 190 14.11 -25.98 -5.05
N GLN A 191 13.39 -25.65 -3.99
CA GLN A 191 12.26 -26.45 -3.50
C GLN A 191 11.09 -26.45 -4.49
N THR A 192 10.66 -25.26 -4.94
CA THR A 192 9.46 -25.06 -5.76
C THR A 192 9.64 -25.58 -7.18
N HIS A 193 10.88 -25.56 -7.69
CA HIS A 193 11.19 -25.95 -9.06
C HIS A 193 12.16 -27.12 -9.14
N LYS A 194 12.21 -28.00 -8.13
CA LYS A 194 13.10 -29.17 -8.05
C LYS A 194 13.13 -30.06 -9.31
N ASP A 195 11.98 -30.19 -9.99
CA ASP A 195 11.83 -31.04 -11.18
C ASP A 195 11.92 -30.25 -12.51
N ASN A 196 12.18 -28.93 -12.45
CA ASN A 196 12.22 -28.05 -13.62
C ASN A 196 13.53 -27.26 -13.69
N GLU A 197 14.59 -27.90 -14.18
CA GLU A 197 15.93 -27.32 -14.30
C GLU A 197 15.96 -26.05 -15.17
N LYS A 198 15.17 -26.03 -16.26
CA LYS A 198 15.08 -24.87 -17.16
C LYS A 198 14.56 -23.65 -16.42
N LEU A 199 13.54 -23.82 -15.58
CA LEU A 199 12.96 -22.73 -14.80
C LEU A 199 13.91 -22.28 -13.70
N ARG A 200 14.56 -23.18 -12.97
CA ARG A 200 15.59 -22.82 -11.98
C ARG A 200 16.69 -21.96 -12.61
N LYS A 201 17.27 -22.40 -13.74
CA LYS A 201 18.27 -21.61 -14.49
C LYS A 201 17.77 -20.21 -14.87
N ARG A 202 16.48 -20.06 -15.17
CA ARG A 202 15.88 -18.75 -15.47
C ARG A 202 15.83 -17.86 -14.23
N TYR A 203 15.41 -18.39 -13.08
CA TYR A 203 15.41 -17.66 -11.81
C TYR A 203 16.83 -17.20 -11.43
N TYR A 204 17.83 -18.09 -11.48
CA TYR A 204 19.21 -17.72 -11.15
C TYR A 204 19.77 -16.64 -12.08
N ARG A 205 19.53 -16.72 -13.39
CA ARG A 205 19.95 -15.63 -14.32
C ARG A 205 19.36 -14.28 -13.95
N VAL A 206 18.11 -14.27 -13.48
CA VAL A 206 17.44 -13.05 -13.04
C VAL A 206 18.05 -12.55 -11.73
N ILE A 207 18.29 -13.43 -10.76
CA ILE A 207 18.95 -13.12 -9.50
C ILE A 207 20.35 -12.53 -9.76
N ASP A 208 21.16 -13.18 -10.60
CA ASP A 208 22.52 -12.73 -10.95
C ASP A 208 22.51 -11.40 -11.70
N PHE A 209 21.48 -11.14 -12.51
CA PHE A 209 21.29 -9.83 -13.13
C PHE A 209 21.01 -8.76 -12.06
N ILE A 210 20.03 -9.01 -11.18
CA ILE A 210 19.65 -8.06 -10.13
C ILE A 210 20.84 -7.75 -9.21
N LEU A 211 21.63 -8.76 -8.83
CA LEU A 211 22.81 -8.56 -7.99
C LEU A 211 23.85 -7.64 -8.64
N ARG A 212 24.13 -7.82 -9.94
CA ARG A 212 25.06 -6.96 -10.66
C ARG A 212 24.57 -5.51 -10.73
N GLU A 213 23.29 -5.30 -11.04
CA GLU A 213 22.71 -3.97 -11.08
C GLU A 213 22.63 -3.32 -9.68
N ALA A 214 22.59 -4.11 -8.60
CA ALA A 214 22.55 -3.59 -7.23
C ALA A 214 23.91 -3.10 -6.72
N GLU A 215 24.99 -3.62 -7.28
CA GLU A 215 26.39 -3.24 -6.98
C GLU A 215 26.83 -1.95 -7.69
N GLU A 216 26.16 -1.57 -8.79
CA GLU A 216 26.35 -0.31 -9.51
C GLU A 216 25.76 0.90 -8.76
#